data_AF-A0A7V4T7T2-F1
#
_entry.id   AF-A0A7V4T7T2-F1
#
_cell.length_a   1.000
_cell.length_b   1.000
_cell.length_c   1.000
_cell.angle_alpha   90.00
_cell.angle_beta   90.00
_cell.angle_gamma   90.00
#
_symmetry.space_group_name_H-M   'P 1'
#
loop_
_entity.id
_entity.type
_entity.pdbx_description
1 polymer ?
#
loop_
_entity_poly.entity_id
_entity_poly.type
_entity_poly.pdbx_seq_one_letter_code
_entity_poly.pdbx_strand_id
1 'polypeptide(L)'
;ECAQQTAVPGGEALCVDRDAFGKAMTAAIEGHPNIETIRREVTEIPQERPCIIATGPLTSSALTESIRRLTGTRNLHFFDAIAPSVEADSIDYSKVFRQSRYDKGGEAAYINCPMTREEYEAFIDALLSAKIAHLHLEEEKDPRYFEGCLPIEVMARRGRDTLAHGTMKPVGLINPRTGKRPWAVVQLRQENAEGSVYGLVGFQTQLRPSEQERVFRMIPGLERAKFVRYGAVHRNTYIDSPKVLAPTLEVKVKKTESEESAISALHTSEDSNVKALFFAGQLIGVEGYVESAASGIIAGINAARRAVGREPIVVPKETMIGALLDYVANCPQEDFQPMNSNFGILPPLELECKGKDRKRMKIERARRVMKEFLESLQAEES
;
A
#
# COMPACT_ATOMS: atom_id res chain seq x y z
N GLU A 1 2.78 11.23 -14.78
CA GLU A 1 2.79 12.70 -14.95
C GLU A 1 2.45 13.45 -13.67
N CYS A 2 1.23 13.34 -13.11
CA CYS A 2 0.85 14.08 -11.90
C CYS A 2 1.88 13.93 -10.76
N ALA A 3 2.33 12.71 -10.47
CA ALA A 3 3.32 12.47 -9.42
C ALA A 3 4.69 13.14 -9.68
N GLN A 4 5.08 13.31 -10.94
CA GLN A 4 6.34 14.00 -11.28
C GLN A 4 6.18 15.52 -11.16
N GLN A 5 5.04 16.06 -11.58
CA GLN A 5 4.73 17.49 -11.52
C GLN A 5 4.61 18.00 -10.08
N THR A 6 4.16 17.13 -9.17
CA THR A 6 3.95 17.47 -7.76
C THR A 6 5.02 16.84 -6.87
N ALA A 7 6.18 16.49 -7.43
CA ALA A 7 7.24 15.82 -6.70
C ALA A 7 7.82 16.73 -5.59
N VAL A 8 8.06 16.15 -4.42
CA VAL A 8 8.74 16.80 -3.29
C VAL A 8 9.95 15.97 -2.85
N PRO A 9 10.95 16.57 -2.15
CA PRO A 9 12.14 15.85 -1.73
C PRO A 9 11.82 14.56 -0.95
N GLY A 10 12.35 13.42 -1.41
CA GLY A 10 12.08 12.08 -0.85
C GLY A 10 13.30 11.14 -0.76
N GLY A 11 14.50 11.64 -1.08
CA GLY A 11 15.71 10.83 -1.18
C GLY A 11 15.67 9.92 -2.42
N GLU A 12 15.82 8.60 -2.24
CA GLU A 12 15.67 7.61 -3.33
C GLU A 12 14.19 7.35 -3.71
N ALA A 13 13.22 7.85 -2.93
CA ALA A 13 11.79 7.61 -3.15
C ALA A 13 11.12 8.77 -3.90
N LEU A 14 10.21 8.47 -4.83
CA LEU A 14 9.31 9.46 -5.40
C LEU A 14 8.25 9.82 -4.35
N CYS A 15 8.34 11.03 -3.80
CA CYS A 15 7.36 11.61 -2.89
C CYS A 15 6.61 12.72 -3.61
N VAL A 16 5.37 12.98 -3.19
CA VAL A 16 4.51 14.01 -3.81
C VAL A 16 3.91 14.92 -2.74
N ASP A 17 3.71 16.18 -3.10
CA ASP A 17 2.77 17.04 -2.39
C ASP A 17 1.36 16.47 -2.56
N ARG A 18 0.72 16.12 -1.45
CA ARG A 18 -0.56 15.38 -1.46
C ARG A 18 -1.71 16.20 -2.03
N ASP A 19 -1.80 17.47 -1.65
CA ASP A 19 -2.91 18.33 -2.04
C ASP A 19 -2.79 18.73 -3.50
N ALA A 20 -1.57 19.07 -3.94
CA ALA A 20 -1.29 19.34 -5.34
C ALA A 20 -1.53 18.10 -6.20
N PHE A 21 -1.08 16.91 -5.74
CA PHE A 21 -1.31 15.66 -6.45
C PHE A 21 -2.80 15.34 -6.59
N GLY A 22 -3.57 15.47 -5.52
CA GLY A 22 -5.01 15.27 -5.52
C GLY A 22 -5.72 16.20 -6.52
N LYS A 23 -5.40 17.50 -6.47
CA LYS A 23 -5.95 18.50 -7.40
C LYS A 23 -5.59 18.21 -8.86
N ALA A 24 -4.34 17.83 -9.13
CA ALA A 24 -3.89 17.49 -10.48
C ALA A 24 -4.62 16.26 -11.04
N MET A 25 -4.79 15.20 -10.21
CA MET A 25 -5.55 14.01 -10.61
C MET A 25 -7.03 14.34 -10.87
N THR A 26 -7.66 15.13 -10.00
CA THR A 26 -9.06 15.56 -10.19
C THR A 26 -9.23 16.36 -11.48
N ALA A 27 -8.36 17.34 -11.73
CA ALA A 27 -8.43 18.15 -12.94
C ALA A 27 -8.23 17.33 -14.22
N ALA A 28 -7.32 16.34 -14.20
CA ALA A 28 -7.10 15.45 -15.33
C ALA A 28 -8.33 14.58 -15.65
N ILE A 29 -9.05 14.11 -14.64
CA ILE A 29 -10.27 13.30 -14.79
C ILE A 29 -11.44 14.17 -15.26
N GLU A 30 -11.70 15.28 -14.57
CA GLU A 30 -12.85 16.17 -14.87
C GLU A 30 -12.70 16.90 -16.21
N GLY A 31 -11.47 17.12 -16.67
CA GLY A 31 -11.17 17.75 -17.95
C GLY A 31 -11.19 16.81 -19.16
N HIS A 32 -11.36 15.50 -18.97
CA HIS A 32 -11.27 14.53 -20.06
C HIS A 32 -12.62 14.40 -20.81
N PRO A 33 -12.66 14.59 -22.14
CA PRO A 33 -13.93 14.65 -22.89
C PRO A 33 -14.74 13.35 -22.90
N ASN A 34 -14.08 12.20 -22.67
CA ASN A 34 -14.72 10.88 -22.63
C ASN A 34 -15.00 10.38 -21.20
N ILE A 35 -14.88 11.24 -20.17
CA ILE A 35 -15.14 10.85 -18.78
C ILE A 35 -16.29 11.70 -18.23
N GLU A 36 -17.36 11.04 -17.81
CA GLU A 36 -18.43 11.66 -17.03
C GLU A 36 -18.23 11.33 -15.54
N THR A 37 -18.26 12.35 -14.68
CA THR A 37 -18.12 12.18 -13.23
C THR A 37 -19.47 12.32 -12.54
N ILE A 38 -19.95 11.24 -11.92
CA ILE A 38 -21.22 11.23 -11.18
C ILE A 38 -20.91 11.11 -9.67
N ARG A 39 -21.22 12.15 -8.90
CA ARG A 39 -21.00 12.16 -7.44
C ARG A 39 -22.20 11.55 -6.70
N ARG A 40 -22.17 10.23 -6.51
CA ARG A 40 -23.14 9.49 -5.69
C ARG A 40 -22.50 8.29 -5.02
N GLU A 41 -23.08 7.83 -3.92
CA GLU A 41 -22.74 6.51 -3.38
C GLU A 41 -23.33 5.42 -4.29
N VAL A 42 -22.52 4.41 -4.62
CA VAL A 42 -22.97 3.20 -5.29
C VAL A 42 -23.12 2.12 -4.22
N THR A 43 -24.36 1.71 -3.94
CA THR A 43 -24.69 0.77 -2.86
C THR A 43 -24.84 -0.68 -3.34
N GLU A 44 -24.98 -0.88 -4.65
CA GLU A 44 -25.12 -2.19 -5.30
C GLU A 44 -24.19 -2.28 -6.50
N ILE A 45 -23.68 -3.48 -6.80
CA ILE A 45 -22.86 -3.71 -7.99
C ILE A 45 -23.70 -3.38 -9.23
N PRO A 46 -23.26 -2.42 -10.08
CA PRO A 46 -23.98 -2.08 -11.31
C PRO A 46 -24.18 -3.30 -12.20
N GLN A 47 -25.24 -3.32 -13.01
CA GLN A 47 -25.50 -4.42 -13.94
C GLN A 47 -24.86 -4.17 -15.31
N GLU A 48 -24.62 -2.91 -15.67
CA GLU A 48 -24.00 -2.51 -16.93
C GLU A 48 -22.56 -3.05 -17.04
N ARG A 49 -22.17 -3.44 -18.26
CA ARG A 49 -20.84 -4.00 -18.55
C ARG A 49 -20.18 -3.29 -19.74
N PRO A 50 -18.85 -3.15 -19.74
CA PRO A 50 -17.91 -3.54 -18.68
C PRO A 50 -18.03 -2.68 -17.41
N CYS A 51 -17.67 -3.21 -16.26
CA CYS A 51 -17.70 -2.50 -14.97
C CYS A 51 -16.42 -2.77 -14.16
N ILE A 52 -15.88 -1.74 -13.51
CA ILE A 52 -14.72 -1.84 -12.61
C ILE A 52 -15.11 -1.37 -11.22
N ILE A 53 -14.91 -2.22 -10.21
CA ILE A 53 -15.07 -1.87 -8.80
C ILE A 53 -13.68 -1.54 -8.21
N ALA A 54 -13.48 -0.28 -7.83
CA ALA A 54 -12.19 0.23 -7.34
C ALA A 54 -12.37 1.18 -6.13
N THR A 55 -13.21 0.80 -5.18
CA THR A 55 -13.64 1.63 -4.03
C THR A 55 -12.64 1.72 -2.88
N GLY A 56 -11.52 1.00 -2.97
CA GLY A 56 -10.42 1.08 -2.02
C GLY A 56 -10.73 0.49 -0.63
N PRO A 57 -9.91 0.82 0.40
CA PRO A 57 -9.98 0.19 1.72
C PRO A 57 -11.29 0.41 2.45
N LEU A 58 -11.89 1.58 2.28
CA LEU A 58 -13.06 2.05 3.02
C LEU A 58 -14.34 1.91 2.17
N THR A 59 -14.48 0.77 1.51
CA THR A 59 -15.70 0.43 0.75
C THR A 59 -16.91 0.48 1.68
N SER A 60 -18.01 1.12 1.25
CA SER A 60 -19.18 1.32 2.12
C SER A 60 -19.80 -0.02 2.52
N SER A 61 -20.48 -0.05 3.67
CA SER A 61 -21.11 -1.27 4.18
C SER A 61 -22.12 -1.86 3.20
N ALA A 62 -22.90 -1.02 2.52
CA ALA A 62 -23.88 -1.46 1.54
C ALA A 62 -23.23 -2.16 0.34
N LEU A 63 -22.21 -1.54 -0.27
CA LEU A 63 -21.50 -2.15 -1.40
C LEU A 63 -20.70 -3.38 -0.97
N THR A 64 -20.15 -3.39 0.25
CA THR A 64 -19.47 -4.55 0.82
C THR A 64 -20.41 -5.75 0.87
N GLU A 65 -21.65 -5.59 1.35
CA GLU A 65 -22.64 -6.66 1.37
C GLU A 65 -23.04 -7.11 -0.06
N SER A 66 -23.14 -6.19 -1.01
CA SER A 66 -23.35 -6.53 -2.43
C SER A 66 -22.20 -7.39 -2.99
N ILE A 67 -20.95 -7.03 -2.70
CA ILE A 67 -19.75 -7.81 -3.07
C ILE A 67 -19.73 -9.17 -2.38
N ARG A 68 -20.11 -9.26 -1.11
CA ARG A 68 -20.19 -10.55 -0.38
C ARG A 68 -21.19 -11.50 -1.03
N ARG A 69 -22.38 -11.00 -1.36
CA ARG A 69 -23.40 -11.81 -2.05
C ARG A 69 -22.92 -12.33 -3.40
N LEU A 70 -22.24 -11.48 -4.18
CA LEU A 70 -21.67 -11.89 -5.46
C LEU A 70 -20.58 -12.96 -5.26
N THR A 71 -19.59 -12.69 -4.41
CA THR A 71 -18.36 -13.49 -4.29
C THR A 71 -18.48 -14.71 -3.40
N GLY A 72 -19.50 -14.80 -2.53
CA GLY A 72 -19.65 -15.87 -1.54
C GLY A 72 -18.57 -15.87 -0.44
N THR A 73 -17.78 -14.80 -0.33
CA THR A 73 -16.65 -14.73 0.62
C THR A 73 -17.12 -14.30 2.00
N ARG A 74 -16.70 -15.05 3.03
CA ARG A 74 -17.13 -14.82 4.42
C ARG A 74 -16.32 -13.73 5.13
N ASN A 75 -15.05 -13.52 4.77
CA ASN A 75 -14.14 -12.56 5.44
C ASN A 75 -13.44 -11.65 4.42
N LEU A 76 -13.86 -10.38 4.37
CA LEU A 76 -13.36 -9.39 3.41
C LEU A 76 -12.43 -8.34 4.04
N HIS A 77 -11.68 -8.61 5.11
CA HIS A 77 -10.95 -7.53 5.77
C HIS A 77 -9.61 -7.90 6.41
N PHE A 78 -8.71 -6.92 6.42
CA PHE A 78 -7.44 -6.90 7.16
C PHE A 78 -7.27 -5.53 7.83
N PHE A 79 -6.25 -5.38 8.67
CA PHE A 79 -5.97 -4.13 9.37
C PHE A 79 -4.65 -3.52 8.91
N ASP A 80 -4.67 -2.22 8.60
CA ASP A 80 -3.51 -1.38 8.33
C ASP A 80 -3.41 -0.25 9.35
N ALA A 81 -2.20 0.18 9.68
CA ALA A 81 -1.93 1.21 10.65
C ALA A 81 -1.33 2.46 9.97
N ILE A 82 -1.73 3.64 10.42
CA ILE A 82 -1.25 4.93 9.91
C ILE A 82 -0.28 5.52 10.94
N ALA A 83 0.77 6.18 10.45
CA ALA A 83 1.74 6.89 11.28
C ALA A 83 1.33 8.34 11.55
N PRO A 84 1.71 8.91 12.71
CA PRO A 84 1.44 10.30 13.07
C PRO A 84 2.31 11.30 12.28
N SER A 85 1.84 12.55 12.26
CA SER A 85 2.58 13.70 11.71
C SER A 85 2.64 14.85 12.70
N VAL A 86 3.70 15.65 12.63
CA VAL A 86 4.00 16.77 13.53
C VAL A 86 4.28 18.07 12.76
N GLU A 87 4.03 19.20 13.42
CA GLU A 87 4.37 20.53 12.89
C GLU A 87 5.89 20.75 12.92
N ALA A 88 6.44 21.32 11.85
CA ALA A 88 7.87 21.57 11.72
C ALA A 88 8.41 22.52 12.80
N ASP A 89 7.65 23.55 13.16
CA ASP A 89 8.01 24.55 14.17
C ASP A 89 8.08 23.98 15.60
N SER A 90 7.51 22.79 15.82
CA SER A 90 7.49 22.09 17.09
C SER A 90 8.69 21.14 17.30
N ILE A 91 9.54 20.98 16.27
CA ILE A 91 10.74 20.15 16.31
C ILE A 91 11.91 20.95 16.91
N ASP A 92 12.58 20.38 17.91
CA ASP A 92 13.82 20.94 18.45
C ASP A 92 15.01 20.61 17.53
N TYR A 93 15.30 21.54 16.62
CA TYR A 93 16.38 21.43 15.65
C TYR A 93 17.79 21.36 16.28
N SER A 94 17.93 21.71 17.56
CA SER A 94 19.20 21.58 18.29
C SER A 94 19.57 20.12 18.61
N LYS A 95 18.64 19.17 18.45
CA LYS A 95 18.83 17.74 18.75
C LYS A 95 18.76 16.80 17.55
N VAL A 96 18.18 17.26 16.43
CA VAL A 96 18.03 16.46 15.21
C VAL A 96 19.08 16.83 14.16
N PHE A 97 19.19 16.05 13.08
CA PHE A 97 20.04 16.39 11.93
C PHE A 97 19.41 15.94 10.62
N ARG A 98 19.63 16.69 9.53
CA ARG A 98 19.14 16.33 8.20
C ARG A 98 20.14 15.45 7.48
N GLN A 99 19.72 14.26 7.06
CA GLN A 99 20.56 13.33 6.29
C GLN A 99 19.69 12.25 5.62
N SER A 100 19.99 11.94 4.35
CA SER A 100 19.52 10.72 3.68
C SER A 100 20.51 9.58 3.92
N ARG A 101 20.05 8.34 4.05
CA ARG A 101 20.96 7.20 4.33
C ARG A 101 22.03 7.07 3.23
N TYR A 102 23.28 6.91 3.65
CA TYR A 102 24.46 6.82 2.77
C TYR A 102 24.67 8.04 1.87
N ASP A 103 24.12 9.21 2.25
CA ASP A 103 24.15 10.45 1.47
C ASP A 103 23.65 10.29 0.03
N LYS A 104 22.80 9.29 -0.20
CA LYS A 104 22.22 9.04 -1.51
C LYS A 104 21.04 9.96 -1.78
N GLY A 105 20.95 10.41 -3.03
CA GLY A 105 19.86 11.27 -3.52
C GLY A 105 20.19 12.77 -3.52
N GLY A 106 21.42 13.17 -3.19
CA GLY A 106 21.92 14.56 -3.31
C GLY A 106 21.35 15.55 -2.29
N GLU A 107 20.09 15.39 -1.90
CA GLU A 107 19.41 16.20 -0.89
C GLU A 107 19.12 15.41 0.40
N ALA A 108 19.27 16.09 1.54
CA ALA A 108 18.97 15.56 2.86
C ALA A 108 17.45 15.58 3.13
N ALA A 109 16.75 14.57 2.60
CA ALA A 109 15.29 14.50 2.58
C ALA A 109 14.63 14.11 3.92
N TYR A 110 15.42 13.66 4.90
CA TYR A 110 14.92 13.21 6.20
C TYR A 110 15.53 14.02 7.34
N ILE A 111 14.69 14.37 8.31
CA ILE A 111 15.14 14.80 9.63
C ILE A 111 15.32 13.53 10.48
N ASN A 112 16.47 13.40 11.12
CA ASN A 112 16.82 12.23 11.91
C ASN A 112 16.89 12.64 13.38
N CYS A 113 16.10 11.97 14.22
CA CYS A 113 16.09 12.08 15.67
C CYS A 113 16.94 10.95 16.25
N PRO A 114 18.24 11.18 16.55
CA PRO A 114 19.11 10.15 17.08
C PRO A 114 18.72 9.79 18.52
N MET A 115 18.87 8.53 18.88
CA MET A 115 18.70 8.05 20.25
C MET A 115 19.97 7.37 20.75
N THR A 116 20.28 7.57 22.03
CA THR A 116 21.21 6.69 22.77
C THR A 116 20.54 5.35 23.07
N ARG A 117 21.32 4.42 23.63
CA ARG A 117 20.79 3.12 24.05
C ARG A 117 19.78 3.28 25.17
N GLU A 118 20.09 4.13 26.14
CA GLU A 118 19.26 4.40 27.32
C GLU A 118 17.93 5.06 26.93
N GLU A 119 17.97 6.05 26.03
CA GLU A 119 16.77 6.68 25.49
C GLU A 119 15.90 5.68 24.72
N TYR A 120 16.52 4.80 23.92
CA TYR A 120 15.81 3.75 23.19
C TYR A 120 15.15 2.75 24.14
N GLU A 121 15.87 2.25 25.14
CA GLU A 121 15.33 1.28 26.11
C GLU A 121 14.15 1.88 26.89
N ALA A 122 14.27 3.13 27.34
CA ALA A 122 13.18 3.85 28.01
C ALA A 122 11.97 4.07 27.10
N PHE A 123 12.20 4.40 25.82
CA PHE A 123 11.14 4.53 24.82
C PHE A 123 10.41 3.20 24.59
N ILE A 124 11.13 2.08 24.48
CA ILE A 124 10.54 0.75 24.33
C ILE A 124 9.69 0.39 25.55
N ASP A 125 10.15 0.68 26.77
CA ASP A 125 9.37 0.43 27.99
C ASP A 125 8.07 1.25 28.02
N ALA A 126 8.16 2.53 27.63
CA ALA A 126 7.00 3.39 27.53
C ALA A 126 6.01 2.94 26.45
N LEU A 127 6.52 2.43 25.32
CA LEU A 127 5.74 1.91 24.20
C LEU A 127 5.01 0.61 24.56
N LEU A 128 5.69 -0.33 25.24
CA LEU A 128 5.12 -1.61 25.63
C LEU A 128 4.06 -1.48 26.74
N SER A 129 4.18 -0.46 27.59
CA SER A 129 3.22 -0.14 28.65
C SER A 129 2.06 0.76 28.20
N ALA A 130 2.14 1.33 26.99
CA ALA A 130 1.14 2.26 26.49
C ALA A 130 -0.19 1.58 26.19
N LYS A 131 -1.27 2.34 26.40
CA LYS A 131 -2.64 1.88 26.13
C LYS A 131 -3.00 2.02 24.66
N ILE A 132 -3.54 0.96 24.08
CA ILE A 132 -4.08 0.96 22.72
C ILE A 132 -5.51 1.52 22.71
N ALA A 133 -5.91 2.12 21.58
CA ALA A 133 -7.30 2.48 21.33
C ALA A 133 -8.15 1.21 21.38
N HIS A 134 -9.36 1.29 21.94
CA HIS A 134 -10.25 0.15 21.94
C HIS A 134 -10.66 -0.15 20.51
N LEU A 135 -10.36 -1.37 20.12
CA LEU A 135 -10.87 -1.96 18.91
C LEU A 135 -12.35 -2.29 19.16
N HIS A 136 -13.23 -1.67 18.37
CA HIS A 136 -14.69 -1.66 18.55
C HIS A 136 -15.38 -2.92 18.00
N LEU A 137 -14.69 -3.76 17.22
CA LEU A 137 -15.24 -5.00 16.65
C LEU A 137 -14.64 -6.26 17.30
N GLU A 138 -15.41 -7.35 17.40
CA GLU A 138 -14.89 -8.61 17.95
C GLU A 138 -13.75 -9.22 17.11
N GLU A 139 -13.79 -8.99 15.80
CA GLU A 139 -12.78 -9.39 14.81
C GLU A 139 -11.45 -8.63 15.00
N GLU A 140 -11.49 -7.50 15.70
CA GLU A 140 -10.32 -6.72 16.04
C GLU A 140 -9.68 -7.17 17.37
N LYS A 141 -10.28 -8.13 18.10
CA LYS A 141 -9.65 -8.74 19.29
C LYS A 141 -8.50 -9.70 18.92
N ASP A 142 -8.50 -10.23 17.70
CA ASP A 142 -7.39 -10.98 17.07
C ASP A 142 -7.10 -10.43 15.65
N PRO A 143 -6.52 -9.22 15.56
CA PRO A 143 -6.34 -8.55 14.29
C PRO A 143 -5.26 -9.25 13.45
N ARG A 144 -5.67 -9.78 12.29
CA ARG A 144 -4.75 -10.16 11.22
C ARG A 144 -4.17 -8.88 10.60
N TYR A 145 -3.03 -8.43 11.12
CA TYR A 145 -2.31 -7.29 10.57
C TYR A 145 -1.64 -7.65 9.25
N PHE A 146 -1.56 -6.68 8.35
CA PHE A 146 -0.65 -6.79 7.22
C PHE A 146 0.81 -6.75 7.72
N GLU A 147 1.58 -7.81 7.46
CA GLU A 147 2.96 -7.96 7.95
C GLU A 147 3.91 -6.84 7.48
N GLY A 148 3.63 -6.20 6.34
CA GLY A 148 4.40 -5.07 5.84
C GLY A 148 4.09 -3.73 6.53
N CYS A 149 3.02 -3.63 7.32
CA CYS A 149 2.55 -2.40 7.96
C CYS A 149 2.07 -2.63 9.42
N LEU A 150 2.90 -3.31 10.22
CA LEU A 150 2.60 -3.60 11.61
C LEU A 150 2.66 -2.34 12.51
N PRO A 151 1.77 -2.22 13.51
CA PRO A 151 1.92 -1.22 14.56
C PRO A 151 3.26 -1.37 15.30
N ILE A 152 3.93 -0.26 15.61
CA ILE A 152 5.25 -0.26 16.27
C ILE A 152 5.24 -0.96 17.64
N GLU A 153 4.13 -0.89 18.37
CA GLU A 153 3.95 -1.57 19.66
C GLU A 153 3.83 -3.09 19.48
N VAL A 154 3.30 -3.56 18.35
CA VAL A 154 3.25 -4.99 18.00
C VAL A 154 4.66 -5.47 17.63
N MET A 155 5.39 -4.68 16.82
CA MET A 155 6.78 -4.97 16.49
C MET A 155 7.67 -5.02 17.75
N ALA A 156 7.50 -4.07 18.68
CA ALA A 156 8.24 -4.04 19.94
C ALA A 156 7.96 -5.26 20.83
N ARG A 157 6.72 -5.79 20.83
CA ARG A 157 6.34 -7.02 21.55
C ARG A 157 7.02 -8.27 20.98
N ARG A 158 7.27 -8.30 19.68
CA ARG A 158 7.99 -9.41 19.01
C ARG A 158 9.48 -9.46 19.41
N GLY A 159 10.02 -8.37 19.94
CA GLY A 159 11.37 -8.30 20.49
C GLY A 159 11.84 -6.87 20.70
N ARG A 160 12.57 -6.62 21.79
CA ARG A 160 13.02 -5.26 22.15
C ARG A 160 13.94 -4.62 21.12
N ASP A 161 14.72 -5.42 20.39
CA ASP A 161 15.64 -4.93 19.35
C ASP A 161 15.00 -4.87 17.95
N THR A 162 13.74 -5.31 17.80
CA THR A 162 13.05 -5.38 16.50
C THR A 162 13.01 -4.01 15.82
N LEU A 163 12.71 -2.94 16.56
CA LEU A 163 12.67 -1.59 16.00
C LEU A 163 14.06 -1.09 15.59
N ALA A 164 15.11 -1.34 16.40
CA ALA A 164 16.49 -0.97 16.07
C ALA A 164 17.06 -1.69 14.83
N HIS A 165 16.50 -2.85 14.46
CA HIS A 165 16.83 -3.55 13.21
C HIS A 165 15.87 -3.22 12.05
N GLY A 166 14.69 -2.69 12.35
CA GLY A 166 13.63 -2.35 11.40
C GLY A 166 13.47 -0.84 11.20
N THR A 167 12.39 -0.28 11.73
CA THR A 167 11.92 1.09 11.47
C THR A 167 12.84 2.15 12.08
N MET A 168 13.50 1.84 13.21
CA MET A 168 14.42 2.73 13.91
C MET A 168 15.90 2.46 13.59
N LYS A 169 16.19 1.72 12.52
CA LYS A 169 17.57 1.32 12.20
C LYS A 169 18.46 2.54 11.90
N PRO A 170 19.65 2.67 12.49
CA PRO A 170 20.53 3.83 12.25
C PRO A 170 21.50 3.64 11.06
N VAL A 171 21.36 2.57 10.28
CA VAL A 171 22.34 2.21 9.23
C VAL A 171 22.46 3.30 8.15
N GLY A 172 23.69 3.71 7.85
CA GLY A 172 24.00 4.72 6.83
C GLY A 172 23.83 6.17 7.31
N LEU A 173 23.75 6.39 8.63
CA LEU A 173 23.61 7.73 9.23
C LEU A 173 24.72 7.95 10.26
N ILE A 174 25.25 9.18 10.29
CA ILE A 174 26.27 9.61 11.25
C ILE A 174 25.74 10.85 11.96
N ASN A 175 25.67 10.80 13.30
CA ASN A 175 25.26 11.96 14.07
C ASN A 175 26.40 12.99 14.03
N PRO A 176 26.20 14.19 13.44
CA PRO A 176 27.26 15.18 13.29
C PRO A 176 27.78 15.72 14.63
N ARG A 177 26.98 15.66 15.70
CA ARG A 177 27.38 16.13 17.04
C ARG A 177 28.36 15.18 17.72
N THR A 178 28.25 13.88 17.44
CA THR A 178 29.07 12.85 18.10
C THR A 178 30.11 12.23 17.17
N GLY A 179 29.99 12.45 15.85
CA GLY A 179 30.79 11.78 14.82
C GLY A 179 30.55 10.26 14.75
N LYS A 180 29.53 9.75 15.44
CA LYS A 180 29.26 8.32 15.59
C LYS A 180 27.88 7.98 15.05
N ARG A 181 27.72 6.71 14.64
CA ARG A 181 26.41 6.14 14.34
C ARG A 181 25.56 6.09 15.64
N PRO A 182 24.33 6.60 15.64
CA PRO A 182 23.45 6.51 16.81
C PRO A 182 23.01 5.07 17.07
N TRP A 183 22.49 4.78 18.26
CA TRP A 183 21.98 3.45 18.60
C TRP A 183 20.71 3.12 17.82
N ALA A 184 19.77 4.06 17.83
CA ALA A 184 18.54 4.04 17.04
C ALA A 184 18.25 5.43 16.49
N VAL A 185 17.34 5.52 15.52
CA VAL A 185 16.93 6.80 14.93
C VAL A 185 15.45 6.78 14.59
N VAL A 186 14.75 7.87 14.84
CA VAL A 186 13.43 8.11 14.23
C VAL A 186 13.63 9.04 13.05
N GLN A 187 13.17 8.64 11.86
CA GLN A 187 13.23 9.49 10.67
C GLN A 187 11.90 10.22 10.49
N LEU A 188 11.95 11.51 10.20
CA LEU A 188 10.81 12.32 9.82
C LEU A 188 10.93 12.69 8.35
N ARG A 189 9.82 12.59 7.61
CA ARG A 189 9.74 12.93 6.18
C ARG A 189 8.77 14.07 5.96
N GLN A 190 9.18 15.03 5.13
CA GLN A 190 8.33 16.14 4.70
C GLN A 190 7.06 15.61 4.01
N GLU A 191 5.89 16.14 4.39
CA GLU A 191 4.59 15.71 3.86
C GLU A 191 3.92 16.72 2.92
N ASN A 192 4.36 17.98 2.92
CA ASN A 192 3.83 19.07 2.08
C ASN A 192 4.96 19.90 1.47
N ALA A 193 4.69 20.61 0.37
CA ALA A 193 5.68 21.41 -0.35
C ALA A 193 6.34 22.49 0.53
N GLU A 194 5.59 23.13 1.43
CA GLU A 194 6.11 24.17 2.32
C GLU A 194 7.07 23.62 3.39
N GLY A 195 7.07 22.31 3.62
CA GLY A 195 7.89 21.68 4.66
C GLY A 195 7.48 22.06 6.07
N SER A 196 6.21 22.40 6.27
CA SER A 196 5.64 22.73 7.59
C SER A 196 5.08 21.50 8.33
N VAL A 197 4.94 20.35 7.66
CA VAL A 197 4.46 19.10 8.27
C VAL A 197 5.42 17.95 7.98
N TYR A 198 5.74 17.18 9.02
CA TYR A 198 6.60 16.00 8.92
C TYR A 198 5.92 14.75 9.49
N GLY A 199 5.92 13.66 8.72
CA GLY A 199 5.41 12.35 9.13
C GLY A 199 6.51 11.50 9.78
N LEU A 200 6.19 10.77 10.85
CA LEU A 200 7.11 9.83 11.49
C LEU A 200 7.19 8.54 10.64
N VAL A 201 8.36 8.28 10.06
CA VAL A 201 8.55 7.19 9.10
C VAL A 201 8.56 5.84 9.82
N GLY A 202 7.63 4.94 9.47
CA GLY A 202 7.54 3.60 10.05
C GLY A 202 6.99 3.59 11.48
N PHE A 203 6.22 4.61 11.85
CA PHE A 203 5.61 4.78 13.18
C PHE A 203 4.10 4.54 13.14
N GLN A 204 3.66 3.60 12.32
CA GLN A 204 2.27 3.17 12.30
C GLN A 204 1.88 2.62 13.68
N THR A 205 0.70 2.99 14.20
CA THR A 205 0.37 2.69 15.60
C THR A 205 -1.14 2.60 15.86
N GLN A 206 -1.50 1.85 16.89
CA GLN A 206 -2.86 1.76 17.46
C GLN A 206 -2.96 2.38 18.87
N LEU A 207 -1.90 3.04 19.33
CA LEU A 207 -1.92 3.75 20.61
C LEU A 207 -3.04 4.81 20.64
N ARG A 208 -3.63 5.02 21.83
CA ARG A 208 -4.54 6.15 22.04
C ARG A 208 -3.84 7.47 21.74
N PRO A 209 -4.52 8.52 21.24
CA PRO A 209 -3.88 9.82 20.98
C PRO A 209 -3.07 10.36 22.16
N SER A 210 -3.60 10.26 23.38
CA SER A 210 -2.88 10.67 24.61
C SER A 210 -1.60 9.87 24.87
N GLU A 211 -1.59 8.59 24.52
CA GLU A 211 -0.42 7.72 24.65
C GLU A 211 0.60 7.97 23.53
N GLN A 212 0.14 8.28 22.32
CA GLN A 212 1.02 8.73 21.24
C GLN A 212 1.77 9.99 21.66
N GLU A 213 1.10 10.99 22.23
CA GLU A 213 1.78 12.19 22.74
C GLU A 213 2.79 11.85 23.83
N ARG A 214 2.39 11.06 24.82
CA ARG A 214 3.24 10.69 25.96
C ARG A 214 4.50 9.95 25.50
N VAL A 215 4.35 8.97 24.61
CA VAL A 215 5.44 8.10 24.16
C VAL A 215 6.29 8.79 23.10
N PHE A 216 5.70 9.42 22.10
CA PHE A 216 6.47 10.02 20.99
C PHE A 216 7.16 11.32 21.38
N ARG A 217 6.71 12.02 22.42
CA ARG A 217 7.48 13.13 23.01
C ARG A 217 8.73 12.68 23.79
N MET A 218 8.93 11.37 23.99
CA MET A 218 10.21 10.87 24.52
C MET A 218 11.31 10.79 23.44
N ILE A 219 10.96 10.98 22.17
CA ILE A 219 11.93 10.97 21.07
C ILE A 219 12.73 12.29 21.10
N PRO A 220 14.07 12.25 21.12
CA PRO A 220 14.90 13.45 21.13
C PRO A 220 14.59 14.36 19.93
N GLY A 221 14.27 15.62 20.21
CA GLY A 221 13.83 16.57 19.19
C GLY A 221 12.32 16.73 19.08
N LEU A 222 11.53 15.82 19.66
CA LEU A 222 10.05 15.85 19.60
C LEU A 222 9.41 16.12 20.98
N GLU A 223 10.16 16.56 21.97
CA GLU A 223 9.67 16.74 23.35
C GLU A 223 8.50 17.72 23.45
N ARG A 224 8.44 18.67 22.53
CA ARG A 224 7.37 19.68 22.41
C ARG A 224 6.56 19.52 21.13
N ALA A 225 6.63 18.36 20.49
CA ALA A 225 5.97 18.12 19.22
C ALA A 225 4.46 18.37 19.33
N LYS A 226 3.94 19.12 18.35
CA LYS A 226 2.51 19.32 18.12
C LYS A 226 2.08 18.37 17.01
N PHE A 227 1.12 17.51 17.32
CA PHE A 227 0.64 16.50 16.38
C PHE A 227 -0.45 17.10 15.49
N VAL A 228 -0.20 17.12 14.19
CA VAL A 228 -1.19 17.52 13.17
C VAL A 228 -2.16 16.36 12.92
N ARG A 229 -1.65 15.13 12.98
CA ARG A 229 -2.42 13.90 12.80
C ARG A 229 -1.86 12.81 13.70
N TYR A 230 -2.75 12.09 14.38
CA TYR A 230 -2.40 10.89 15.14
C TYR A 230 -2.40 9.66 14.23
N GLY A 231 -1.59 8.66 14.59
CA GLY A 231 -1.70 7.34 13.99
C GLY A 231 -2.98 6.61 14.42
N ALA A 232 -3.43 5.67 13.61
CA ALA A 232 -4.63 4.89 13.86
C ALA A 232 -4.62 3.61 13.04
N VAL A 233 -5.30 2.57 13.52
CA VAL A 233 -5.57 1.35 12.75
C VAL A 233 -6.90 1.49 12.02
N HIS A 234 -6.90 1.15 10.74
CA HIS A 234 -8.09 1.14 9.90
C HIS A 234 -8.35 -0.28 9.42
N ARG A 235 -9.63 -0.66 9.45
CA ARG A 235 -10.13 -1.86 8.79
C ARG A 235 -10.15 -1.60 7.29
N ASN A 236 -9.47 -2.45 6.55
CA ASN A 236 -9.38 -2.40 5.11
C ASN A 236 -10.17 -3.55 4.50
N THR A 237 -11.05 -3.22 3.56
CA THR A 237 -11.84 -4.21 2.84
C THR A 237 -11.06 -4.77 1.65
N TYR A 238 -11.01 -6.09 1.49
CA TYR A 238 -10.44 -6.78 0.33
C TYR A 238 -11.16 -8.08 0.04
N ILE A 239 -11.17 -8.52 -1.21
CA ILE A 239 -11.77 -9.81 -1.62
C ILE A 239 -10.74 -10.94 -1.61
N ASP A 240 -11.21 -12.17 -1.45
CA ASP A 240 -10.42 -13.39 -1.67
C ASP A 240 -10.17 -13.58 -3.17
N SER A 241 -9.31 -12.72 -3.72
CA SER A 241 -9.03 -12.61 -5.14
C SER A 241 -8.61 -13.93 -5.78
N PRO A 242 -7.82 -14.83 -5.14
CA PRO A 242 -7.50 -16.11 -5.76
C PRO A 242 -8.73 -16.96 -6.10
N LYS A 243 -9.79 -16.85 -5.28
CA LYS A 243 -11.05 -17.56 -5.51
C LYS A 243 -11.96 -16.86 -6.51
N VAL A 244 -11.82 -15.54 -6.68
CA VAL A 244 -12.79 -14.68 -7.39
C VAL A 244 -12.26 -14.13 -8.71
N LEU A 245 -10.97 -13.84 -8.86
CA LEU A 245 -10.41 -13.09 -10.00
C LEU A 245 -9.42 -13.91 -10.81
N ALA A 246 -9.46 -13.73 -12.13
CA ALA A 246 -8.40 -14.16 -13.04
C ALA A 246 -7.22 -13.17 -13.01
N PRO A 247 -6.03 -13.53 -13.53
CA PRO A 247 -4.88 -12.60 -13.65
C PRO A 247 -5.19 -11.35 -14.50
N THR A 248 -6.26 -11.39 -15.28
CA THR A 248 -6.82 -10.27 -16.06
C THR A 248 -7.60 -9.28 -15.19
N LEU A 249 -7.77 -9.55 -13.90
CA LEU A 249 -8.64 -8.87 -12.94
C LEU A 249 -10.15 -9.02 -13.19
N GLU A 250 -10.53 -9.82 -14.18
CA GLU A 250 -11.92 -10.16 -14.45
C GLU A 250 -12.41 -11.22 -13.44
N VAL A 251 -13.68 -11.13 -13.04
CA VAL A 251 -14.31 -12.13 -12.17
C VAL A 251 -14.35 -13.50 -12.87
N LYS A 252 -13.81 -14.52 -12.20
CA LYS A 252 -13.88 -15.94 -12.58
C LYS A 252 -15.33 -16.40 -12.47
N VAL A 253 -15.86 -16.96 -13.55
CA VAL A 253 -17.12 -17.71 -13.51
C VAL A 253 -16.79 -19.15 -13.10
N LYS A 254 -16.95 -19.50 -11.81
CA LYS A 254 -16.70 -20.87 -11.32
C LYS A 254 -17.90 -21.77 -11.54
N LYS A 255 -17.69 -22.97 -12.13
CA LYS A 255 -18.65 -24.08 -12.04
C LYS A 255 -18.48 -24.72 -10.67
N THR A 256 -19.42 -24.56 -9.76
CA THR A 256 -19.42 -25.30 -8.49
C THR A 256 -20.78 -25.94 -8.26
N GLU A 257 -20.76 -27.18 -7.78
CA GLU A 257 -21.91 -28.04 -7.47
C GLU A 257 -22.66 -27.60 -6.19
N SER A 258 -22.19 -26.55 -5.50
CA SER A 258 -22.86 -25.95 -4.35
C SER A 258 -23.57 -24.64 -4.73
N GLU A 259 -24.87 -24.60 -4.44
CA GLU A 259 -25.84 -23.55 -4.82
C GLU A 259 -25.74 -22.25 -3.99
N GLU A 260 -24.73 -22.10 -3.12
CA GLU A 260 -24.69 -20.99 -2.15
C GLU A 260 -24.05 -19.68 -2.67
N SER A 261 -23.42 -19.65 -3.85
CA SER A 261 -22.83 -18.43 -4.42
C SER A 261 -23.59 -17.95 -5.66
N ALA A 262 -23.89 -16.64 -5.74
CA ALA A 262 -24.54 -16.07 -6.92
C ALA A 262 -23.70 -16.27 -8.22
N ILE A 263 -22.37 -16.40 -8.11
CA ILE A 263 -21.48 -16.74 -9.23
C ILE A 263 -21.77 -18.15 -9.80
N SER A 264 -22.24 -19.11 -8.99
CA SER A 264 -22.59 -20.45 -9.48
C SER A 264 -23.98 -20.48 -10.15
N ALA A 265 -24.93 -19.65 -9.69
CA ALA A 265 -26.25 -19.50 -10.28
C ALA A 265 -26.26 -18.80 -11.66
N LEU A 266 -25.19 -18.07 -12.01
CA LEU A 266 -25.04 -17.34 -13.27
C LEU A 266 -24.60 -18.22 -14.45
N HIS A 267 -24.53 -19.55 -14.28
CA HIS A 267 -24.17 -20.53 -15.33
C HIS A 267 -25.33 -20.99 -16.23
N THR A 268 -26.59 -20.73 -15.87
CA THR A 268 -27.75 -21.42 -16.49
C THR A 268 -28.51 -20.60 -17.52
N SER A 269 -28.13 -19.35 -17.77
CA SER A 269 -28.71 -18.54 -18.84
C SER A 269 -27.60 -17.98 -19.73
N GLU A 270 -27.86 -17.84 -21.02
CA GLU A 270 -27.00 -17.11 -21.97
C GLU A 270 -26.79 -15.63 -21.56
N ASP A 271 -27.47 -15.17 -20.50
CA ASP A 271 -27.30 -13.87 -19.82
C ASP A 271 -26.04 -13.83 -18.93
N SER A 272 -24.88 -13.78 -19.57
CA SER A 272 -23.55 -13.66 -18.95
C SER A 272 -23.25 -12.28 -18.32
N ASN A 273 -24.09 -11.80 -17.38
CA ASN A 273 -23.92 -10.50 -16.68
C ASN A 273 -22.68 -10.41 -15.75
N VAL A 274 -21.88 -11.47 -15.61
CA VAL A 274 -20.60 -11.46 -14.87
C VAL A 274 -19.40 -11.24 -15.79
N LYS A 275 -19.54 -11.52 -17.09
CA LYS A 275 -18.46 -11.28 -18.06
C LYS A 275 -18.21 -9.78 -18.13
N ALA A 276 -16.94 -9.39 -18.14
CA ALA A 276 -16.48 -8.00 -18.09
C ALA A 276 -16.79 -7.23 -16.78
N LEU A 277 -16.94 -7.92 -15.66
CA LEU A 277 -16.84 -7.32 -14.32
C LEU A 277 -15.41 -7.46 -13.80
N PHE A 278 -14.81 -6.36 -13.37
CA PHE A 278 -13.44 -6.28 -12.89
C PHE A 278 -13.38 -5.69 -11.49
N PHE A 279 -12.35 -6.06 -10.74
CA PHE A 279 -11.99 -5.42 -9.48
C PHE A 279 -10.56 -4.87 -9.59
N ALA A 280 -10.31 -3.71 -8.97
CA ALA A 280 -8.98 -3.09 -8.98
C ALA A 280 -8.70 -2.33 -7.69
N GLY A 281 -7.45 -1.88 -7.53
CA GLY A 281 -7.00 -1.14 -6.36
C GLY A 281 -6.88 -2.02 -5.12
N GLN A 282 -6.82 -1.41 -3.95
CA GLN A 282 -6.62 -2.16 -2.70
C GLN A 282 -7.64 -3.28 -2.45
N LEU A 283 -8.86 -3.15 -3.01
CA LEU A 283 -9.92 -4.14 -2.87
C LEU A 283 -9.54 -5.53 -3.39
N ILE A 284 -8.60 -5.64 -4.34
CA ILE A 284 -8.13 -6.94 -4.83
C ILE A 284 -7.03 -7.55 -3.96
N GLY A 285 -6.65 -6.92 -2.84
CA GLY A 285 -5.53 -7.38 -2.03
C GLY A 285 -4.17 -6.99 -2.60
N VAL A 286 -4.08 -5.87 -3.32
CA VAL A 286 -2.80 -5.19 -3.51
C VAL A 286 -2.63 -4.10 -2.47
N GLU A 287 -1.40 -3.81 -2.07
CA GLU A 287 -1.11 -2.73 -1.13
C GLU A 287 -0.12 -1.73 -1.72
N GLY A 288 -0.48 -0.44 -1.61
CA GLY A 288 0.30 0.68 -2.10
C GLY A 288 -0.40 1.44 -3.23
N TYR A 289 -0.06 2.72 -3.35
CA TYR A 289 -0.65 3.62 -4.35
C TYR A 289 -0.27 3.19 -5.78
N VAL A 290 0.98 2.76 -5.97
CA VAL A 290 1.51 2.37 -7.29
C VAL A 290 0.90 1.06 -7.74
N GLU A 291 0.78 0.10 -6.82
CA GLU A 291 0.12 -1.19 -7.03
C GLU A 291 -1.36 -1.01 -7.37
N SER A 292 -2.04 -0.15 -6.61
CA SER A 292 -3.45 0.17 -6.86
C SER A 292 -3.65 0.84 -8.22
N ALA A 293 -2.81 1.83 -8.56
CA ALA A 293 -2.85 2.48 -9.87
C ALA A 293 -2.54 1.49 -11.01
N ALA A 294 -1.53 0.63 -10.84
CA ALA A 294 -1.16 -0.37 -11.83
C ALA A 294 -2.30 -1.37 -12.09
N SER A 295 -2.94 -1.89 -11.03
CA SER A 295 -4.11 -2.77 -11.18
C SER A 295 -5.29 -2.04 -11.85
N GLY A 296 -5.53 -0.76 -11.51
CA GLY A 296 -6.55 0.07 -12.16
C GLY A 296 -6.29 0.25 -13.66
N ILE A 297 -5.03 0.48 -14.06
CA ILE A 297 -4.64 0.58 -15.47
C ILE A 297 -4.94 -0.73 -16.21
N ILE A 298 -4.55 -1.88 -15.64
CA ILE A 298 -4.80 -3.19 -16.28
C ILE A 298 -6.29 -3.51 -16.35
N ALA A 299 -7.05 -3.25 -15.28
CA ALA A 299 -8.51 -3.41 -15.29
C ALA A 299 -9.17 -2.51 -16.33
N GLY A 300 -8.71 -1.25 -16.46
CA GLY A 300 -9.18 -0.31 -17.48
C GLY A 300 -8.92 -0.80 -18.91
N ILE A 301 -7.69 -1.25 -19.19
CA ILE A 301 -7.32 -1.82 -20.49
C ILE A 301 -8.21 -3.03 -20.81
N ASN A 302 -8.40 -3.94 -19.85
CA ASN A 302 -9.19 -5.15 -20.05
C ASN A 302 -10.69 -4.87 -20.18
N ALA A 303 -11.22 -3.91 -19.43
CA ALA A 303 -12.59 -3.43 -19.60
C ALA A 303 -12.80 -2.82 -20.99
N ALA A 304 -11.88 -1.96 -21.45
CA ALA A 304 -11.93 -1.38 -22.79
C ALA A 304 -11.86 -2.46 -23.89
N ARG A 305 -10.99 -3.47 -23.73
CA ARG A 305 -10.92 -4.61 -24.66
C ARG A 305 -12.22 -5.39 -24.71
N ARG A 306 -12.83 -5.69 -23.55
CA ARG A 306 -14.16 -6.33 -23.49
C ARG A 306 -15.24 -5.49 -24.17
N ALA A 307 -15.22 -4.17 -24.02
CA ALA A 307 -16.19 -3.27 -24.68
C ALA A 307 -16.15 -3.36 -26.22
N VAL A 308 -14.99 -3.68 -26.80
CA VAL A 308 -14.82 -3.86 -28.25
C VAL A 308 -14.75 -5.33 -28.68
N GLY A 309 -15.19 -6.26 -27.82
CA GLY A 309 -15.25 -7.69 -28.13
C GLY A 309 -13.88 -8.40 -28.20
N ARG A 310 -12.82 -7.79 -27.67
CA ARG A 310 -11.48 -8.38 -27.60
C ARG A 310 -11.27 -9.13 -26.27
N GLU A 311 -10.39 -10.12 -26.30
CA GLU A 311 -10.00 -10.84 -25.09
C GLU A 311 -9.09 -9.98 -24.19
N PRO A 312 -9.26 -10.05 -22.85
CA PRO A 312 -8.38 -9.39 -21.90
C PRO A 312 -6.92 -9.82 -22.04
N ILE A 313 -6.02 -8.90 -21.71
CA ILE A 313 -4.58 -9.16 -21.64
C ILE A 313 -4.20 -9.73 -20.27
N VAL A 314 -3.17 -10.57 -20.28
CA VAL A 314 -2.46 -11.04 -19.09
C VAL A 314 -1.05 -10.48 -19.13
N VAL A 315 -0.69 -9.68 -18.12
CA VAL A 315 0.65 -9.11 -18.03
C VAL A 315 1.65 -10.21 -17.62
N PRO A 316 2.82 -10.35 -18.28
CA PRO A 316 3.77 -11.40 -17.96
C PRO A 316 4.28 -11.36 -16.52
N LYS A 317 4.31 -12.52 -15.86
CA LYS A 317 4.74 -12.70 -14.46
C LYS A 317 6.20 -12.33 -14.19
N GLU A 318 7.01 -12.22 -15.23
CA GLU A 318 8.40 -11.77 -15.13
C GLU A 318 8.49 -10.26 -14.87
N THR A 319 7.40 -9.52 -15.04
CA THR A 319 7.26 -8.11 -14.69
C THR A 319 6.70 -7.95 -13.28
N MET A 320 6.96 -6.81 -12.62
CA MET A 320 6.45 -6.60 -11.24
C MET A 320 4.91 -6.58 -11.21
N ILE A 321 4.28 -5.90 -12.18
CA ILE A 321 2.82 -5.83 -12.28
C ILE A 321 2.25 -7.24 -12.52
N GLY A 322 2.77 -7.97 -13.51
CA GLY A 322 2.27 -9.31 -13.81
C GLY A 322 2.48 -10.29 -12.66
N ALA A 323 3.62 -10.25 -11.97
CA ALA A 323 3.85 -11.07 -10.78
C ALA A 323 2.86 -10.76 -9.65
N LEU A 324 2.55 -9.48 -9.44
CA LEU A 324 1.61 -9.06 -8.42
C LEU A 324 0.18 -9.51 -8.76
N LEU A 325 -0.25 -9.34 -10.02
CA LEU A 325 -1.57 -9.79 -10.47
C LEU A 325 -1.70 -11.32 -10.47
N ASP A 326 -0.62 -12.04 -10.83
CA ASP A 326 -0.57 -13.50 -10.72
C ASP A 326 -0.67 -13.96 -9.26
N TYR A 327 0.05 -13.32 -8.34
CA TYR A 327 -0.09 -13.59 -6.91
C TYR A 327 -1.53 -13.38 -6.43
N VAL A 328 -2.13 -12.24 -6.78
CA VAL A 328 -3.51 -11.92 -6.39
C VAL A 328 -4.52 -12.92 -6.95
N ALA A 329 -4.31 -13.42 -8.18
CA ALA A 329 -5.23 -14.33 -8.83
C ALA A 329 -4.99 -15.82 -8.52
N ASN A 330 -3.76 -16.20 -8.15
CA ASN A 330 -3.31 -17.60 -8.07
C ASN A 330 -2.53 -17.91 -6.77
N CYS A 331 -2.65 -17.09 -5.72
CA CYS A 331 -1.99 -17.35 -4.44
C CYS A 331 -2.35 -18.77 -3.94
N PRO A 332 -1.35 -19.64 -3.66
CA PRO A 332 -1.60 -21.02 -3.25
C PRO A 332 -1.98 -21.16 -1.78
N GLN A 333 -1.90 -20.09 -0.99
CA GLN A 333 -2.20 -20.13 0.44
C GLN A 333 -3.71 -20.09 0.67
N GLU A 334 -4.21 -20.91 1.61
CA GLU A 334 -5.62 -20.93 1.98
C GLU A 334 -6.07 -19.59 2.62
N ASP A 335 -5.15 -18.93 3.33
CA ASP A 335 -5.32 -17.61 3.93
C ASP A 335 -4.68 -16.51 3.06
N PHE A 336 -5.36 -16.13 1.98
CA PHE A 336 -4.92 -15.02 1.11
C PHE A 336 -4.73 -13.72 1.92
N GLN A 337 -3.55 -13.12 1.80
CA GLN A 337 -3.23 -11.81 2.37
C GLN A 337 -2.92 -10.81 1.26
N PRO A 338 -3.21 -9.52 1.48
CA PRO A 338 -2.76 -8.48 0.58
C PRO A 338 -1.25 -8.51 0.33
N MET A 339 -0.80 -7.96 -0.79
CA MET A 339 0.61 -7.98 -1.18
C MET A 339 1.03 -6.66 -1.84
N ASN A 340 2.24 -6.21 -1.53
CA ASN A 340 2.89 -5.09 -2.22
C ASN A 340 4.01 -5.58 -3.14
N SER A 341 4.53 -4.68 -3.98
CA SER A 341 5.62 -4.98 -4.90
C SER A 341 6.89 -5.40 -4.15
N ASN A 342 7.36 -6.63 -4.38
CA ASN A 342 8.62 -7.11 -3.80
C ASN A 342 9.34 -8.08 -4.75
N PHE A 343 10.66 -8.24 -4.59
CA PHE A 343 11.43 -9.13 -5.46
C PHE A 343 11.16 -10.62 -5.22
N GLY A 344 10.47 -10.99 -4.14
CA GLY A 344 10.15 -12.37 -3.79
C GLY A 344 9.08 -12.98 -4.68
N ILE A 345 8.11 -12.18 -5.14
CA ILE A 345 7.02 -12.63 -6.02
C ILE A 345 7.46 -12.81 -7.48
N LEU A 346 8.59 -12.22 -7.88
CA LEU A 346 9.12 -12.40 -9.23
C LEU A 346 9.70 -13.82 -9.40
N PRO A 347 9.41 -14.50 -10.53
CA PRO A 347 9.95 -15.83 -10.83
C PRO A 347 11.47 -15.91 -10.61
N PRO A 348 12.01 -17.08 -10.25
CA PRO A 348 13.45 -17.25 -10.12
C PRO A 348 14.17 -16.92 -11.45
N LEU A 349 15.44 -16.52 -11.34
CA LEU A 349 16.32 -16.42 -12.49
C LEU A 349 16.87 -17.82 -12.77
N GLU A 350 17.08 -18.16 -14.04
CA GLU A 350 17.68 -19.44 -14.44
C GLU A 350 19.14 -19.58 -13.96
N LEU A 351 19.85 -18.46 -13.85
CA LEU A 351 21.23 -18.41 -13.37
C LEU A 351 21.29 -18.13 -11.87
N GLU A 352 22.06 -18.94 -11.15
CA GLU A 352 22.38 -18.67 -9.75
C GLU A 352 23.29 -17.44 -9.63
N CYS A 353 22.76 -16.38 -9.02
CA CYS A 353 23.50 -15.16 -8.71
C CYS A 353 23.15 -14.68 -7.30
N LYS A 354 24.11 -14.05 -6.61
CA LYS A 354 23.97 -13.62 -5.21
C LYS A 354 23.72 -12.10 -5.11
N GLY A 355 22.97 -11.69 -4.09
CA GLY A 355 22.91 -10.30 -3.64
C GLY A 355 22.42 -9.26 -4.66
N LYS A 356 23.20 -8.20 -4.87
CA LYS A 356 22.83 -7.03 -5.70
C LYS A 356 22.68 -7.38 -7.18
N ASP A 357 23.50 -8.28 -7.70
CA ASP A 357 23.44 -8.70 -9.10
C ASP A 357 22.13 -9.42 -9.42
N ARG A 358 21.61 -10.21 -8.46
CA ARG A 358 20.29 -10.86 -8.59
C ARG A 358 19.16 -9.86 -8.75
N LYS A 359 19.15 -8.77 -7.97
CA LYS A 359 18.13 -7.72 -8.09
C LYS A 359 18.24 -7.00 -9.44
N ARG A 360 19.46 -6.65 -9.86
CA ARG A 360 19.70 -5.99 -11.16
C ARG A 360 19.20 -6.85 -12.33
N MET A 361 19.56 -8.13 -12.35
CA MET A 361 19.13 -9.06 -13.41
C MET A 361 17.60 -9.24 -13.44
N LYS A 362 16.94 -9.31 -12.28
CA LYS A 362 15.46 -9.33 -12.22
C LYS A 362 14.85 -8.05 -12.83
N ILE A 363 15.42 -6.87 -12.56
CA ILE A 363 14.96 -5.60 -13.14
C ILE A 363 15.15 -5.58 -14.65
N GLU A 364 16.33 -5.99 -15.14
CA GLU A 364 16.64 -6.02 -16.58
C GLU A 364 15.70 -6.99 -17.32
N ARG A 365 15.49 -8.20 -16.78
CA ARG A 365 14.52 -9.16 -17.34
C ARG A 365 13.10 -8.57 -17.36
N ALA A 366 12.64 -8.00 -16.24
CA ALA A 366 11.31 -7.41 -16.14
C ALA A 366 11.09 -6.29 -17.16
N ARG A 367 12.08 -5.41 -17.35
CA ARG A 367 12.00 -4.32 -18.34
C ARG A 367 11.97 -4.83 -19.76
N ARG A 368 12.80 -5.83 -20.09
CA ARG A 368 12.83 -6.46 -21.41
C ARG A 368 11.49 -7.12 -21.72
N VAL A 369 10.98 -7.96 -20.83
CA VAL A 369 9.71 -8.69 -21.03
C VAL A 369 8.53 -7.71 -21.13
N MET A 370 8.51 -6.64 -20.32
CA MET A 370 7.46 -5.62 -20.44
C MET A 370 7.52 -4.92 -21.81
N LYS A 371 8.73 -4.62 -22.31
CA LYS A 371 8.90 -4.00 -23.63
C LYS A 371 8.38 -4.93 -24.74
N GLU A 372 8.80 -6.18 -24.74
CA GLU A 372 8.36 -7.21 -25.71
C GLU A 372 6.83 -7.38 -25.68
N PHE A 373 6.23 -7.36 -24.48
CA PHE A 373 4.78 -7.43 -24.30
C PHE A 373 4.04 -6.21 -24.84
N LEU A 374 4.55 -5.00 -24.61
CA LEU A 374 3.93 -3.79 -25.17
C LEU A 374 4.03 -3.76 -26.71
N GLU A 375 5.16 -4.21 -27.26
CA GLU A 375 5.35 -4.35 -28.71
C GLU A 375 4.37 -5.37 -29.32
N SER A 376 4.12 -6.50 -28.64
CA SER A 376 3.14 -7.48 -29.12
C SER A 376 1.71 -6.93 -29.13
N LEU A 377 1.33 -6.12 -28.13
CA LEU A 377 0.01 -5.49 -28.09
C LEU A 377 -0.18 -4.47 -29.20
N GLN A 378 0.85 -3.68 -29.52
CA GLN A 378 0.79 -2.73 -30.64
C GLN A 378 0.66 -3.43 -31.99
N ALA A 379 1.30 -4.59 -32.15
CA ALA A 379 1.19 -5.40 -33.35
C ALA A 379 -0.19 -6.06 -33.50
N GLU A 380 -0.91 -6.35 -32.40
CA GLU A 380 -2.31 -6.81 -32.44
C GLU A 380 -3.31 -5.71 -32.82
N GLU A 381 -2.96 -4.43 -32.57
CA GLU A 381 -3.82 -3.28 -32.79
C GLU A 381 -3.64 -2.61 -34.17
N SER A 382 -2.52 -2.88 -34.84
CA SER A 382 -2.19 -2.44 -36.20
C SER A 382 -2.73 -3.42 -37.24
#